data_AF-A0A803J6G0-F1
#
_entry.id   AF-A0A803J6G0-F1
#
_cell.length_a   1.000
_cell.length_b   1.000
_cell.length_c   1.000
_cell.angle_alpha   90.00
_cell.angle_beta   90.00
_cell.angle_gamma   90.00
#
_symmetry.space_group_name_H-M   'P 1'
#
loop_
_entity.id
_entity.type
_entity.pdbx_description
1 polymer ?
#
loop_
_entity_poly.entity_id
_entity_poly.type
_entity_poly.pdbx_seq_one_letter_code
_entity_poly.pdbx_strand_id
1 'polypeptide(L)'
;MLTVNLFYLLLHFVYLDPASPLQTDACKLCDCSGVELKCPQQTTGTRTPALELLFSHFCFKIIPSEVFQHFQQDIIRITISESNSLERIQSYAFSNLSSLTELTIQNTKNLIHIGEGAFGNLPTLKYLSIGNTGIRKFPDVTKIFSSQLQFILEIYDNLHITTIPANAFQEMNNEPLILKLYRNGFEDIQSYAFNGTKLDQLFLNNNNNLQYIHNDALKGASGPNRFSNEIPSNLPLWTEKEKNLTAMFFDHDEADLIADYEYLCQPKILKCSPEPDAFNPCEDIMGYDFLRVLIWFISILAIAGNAVVLFILLTSHCKLTVPRFLMCNLSFADFCMGIYLLLIASVDSQTKSKYYNHAIDWQTGSGCSAAGFFTVFASELSVYTLTVITLERWHTITYAMQLDRKLRLRHAILIMLGGWIFSLVIAMLPLVGVSNYIKVSICLPMDIETPLSQAYIIFILVLNVIAFIIICACYIKIYIAVQNPELAPTNKDTKLAKKMAVLIFTDFTCMAPISFFAISAAFKVPLITVTNSKILLVLFYPVNSCANPFLYAIFTKAFRRDFFLLMSRFGCCKTQAELYRVNNFTAYTSNLKMDSLYTGPKKTSRAEFHVMAPDCQQLNDHEKPASTGS
;
A
#
# COMPACT_ATOMS: atom_id res chain seq x y z
N MET A 1 25.19 16.52 -15.14
CA MET A 1 25.89 16.12 -13.90
C MET A 1 25.27 16.71 -12.62
N LEU A 2 24.42 17.75 -12.69
CA LEU A 2 23.70 18.29 -11.52
C LEU A 2 22.44 17.50 -11.10
N THR A 3 21.81 16.72 -11.98
CA THR A 3 20.60 15.95 -11.67
C THR A 3 20.86 14.68 -10.85
N VAL A 4 22.05 14.09 -11.00
CA VAL A 4 22.48 12.91 -10.23
C VAL A 4 22.79 13.29 -8.76
N ASN A 5 23.27 14.52 -8.53
CA ASN A 5 23.58 14.99 -7.18
C ASN A 5 22.34 15.29 -6.33
N LEU A 6 21.20 15.68 -6.92
CA LEU A 6 19.97 15.91 -6.16
C LEU A 6 19.33 14.58 -5.70
N PHE A 7 19.43 13.54 -6.53
CA PHE A 7 19.02 12.17 -6.19
C PHE A 7 19.87 11.61 -5.04
N TYR A 8 21.19 11.81 -5.10
CA TYR A 8 22.09 11.46 -3.99
C TYR A 8 21.86 12.31 -2.74
N LEU A 9 21.57 13.61 -2.85
CA LEU A 9 21.26 14.46 -1.70
C LEU A 9 19.97 14.04 -0.99
N LEU A 10 18.93 13.66 -1.74
CA LEU A 10 17.67 13.16 -1.19
C LEU A 10 17.86 11.79 -0.52
N LEU A 11 18.68 10.91 -1.11
CA LEU A 11 19.15 9.67 -0.45
C LEU A 11 19.96 9.96 0.82
N HIS A 12 20.76 11.02 0.84
CA HIS A 12 21.60 11.39 1.98
C HIS A 12 20.81 11.99 3.15
N PHE A 13 19.67 12.64 2.89
CA PHE A 13 18.74 13.09 3.93
C PHE A 13 17.95 11.94 4.57
N VAL A 14 17.76 10.82 3.85
CA VAL A 14 17.20 9.57 4.38
C VAL A 14 18.24 8.77 5.18
N TYR A 15 19.54 9.02 4.95
CA TYR A 15 20.66 8.26 5.53
C TYR A 15 21.16 8.74 6.90
N LEU A 16 20.48 9.70 7.54
CA LEU A 16 20.76 10.03 8.93
C LEU A 16 20.02 9.06 9.84
N ASP A 17 20.64 7.90 9.98
CA ASP A 17 20.52 7.00 11.13
C ASP A 17 20.81 7.84 12.39
N PRO A 18 19.82 8.18 13.24
CA PRO A 18 20.16 8.71 14.53
C PRO A 18 20.74 7.54 15.30
N ALA A 19 22.07 7.63 15.52
CA ALA A 19 22.84 6.76 16.38
C ALA A 19 21.96 6.03 17.40
N SER A 20 21.90 4.71 17.26
CA SER A 20 21.33 3.82 18.24
C SER A 20 21.80 4.27 19.63
N PRO A 21 20.90 4.68 20.54
CA PRO A 21 21.28 4.69 21.93
C PRO A 21 21.60 3.23 22.25
N LEU A 22 22.73 3.04 22.91
CA LEU A 22 23.21 1.79 23.47
C LEU A 22 22.16 1.31 24.51
N GLN A 23 21.03 0.79 24.04
CA GLN A 23 19.94 0.29 24.87
C GLN A 23 20.25 -1.19 25.15
N THR A 24 20.54 -1.47 26.41
CA THR A 24 20.78 -2.81 26.94
C THR A 24 19.52 -3.68 26.83
N ASP A 25 19.26 -4.26 25.65
CA ASP A 25 18.14 -5.17 25.41
C ASP A 25 18.48 -6.61 25.84
N ALA A 26 18.55 -6.83 27.16
CA ALA A 26 18.56 -8.17 27.74
C ALA A 26 17.16 -8.85 27.73
N CYS A 27 16.21 -8.37 26.90
CA CYS A 27 14.80 -8.77 26.98
C CYS A 27 14.04 -8.95 25.65
N LYS A 28 14.70 -9.29 24.54
CA LYS A 28 14.01 -9.91 23.38
C LYS A 28 14.22 -11.43 23.40
N LEU A 29 13.15 -12.19 23.66
CA LEU A 29 13.17 -13.65 23.86
C LEU A 29 12.98 -14.46 22.56
N CYS A 30 12.10 -13.99 21.68
CA CYS A 30 11.99 -14.42 20.29
C CYS A 30 11.68 -13.21 19.41
N ASP A 31 12.21 -13.26 18.20
CA ASP A 31 11.81 -12.45 17.07
C ASP A 31 10.66 -13.14 16.33
N CYS A 32 9.44 -12.66 16.56
CA CYS A 32 8.25 -13.09 15.83
C CYS A 32 8.13 -12.42 14.44
N SER A 33 9.15 -11.66 14.03
CA SER A 33 9.15 -10.83 12.83
C SER A 33 9.83 -11.55 11.66
N GLY A 34 9.18 -11.56 10.49
CA GLY A 34 9.68 -12.25 9.29
C GLY A 34 8.93 -13.54 8.93
N VAL A 35 9.48 -14.31 7.98
CA VAL A 35 8.85 -15.52 7.42
C VAL A 35 8.87 -16.69 8.40
N GLU A 36 9.90 -16.77 9.24
CA GLU A 36 10.14 -17.86 10.19
C GLU A 36 10.33 -17.29 11.59
N LEU A 37 9.81 -17.98 12.61
CA LEU A 37 10.04 -17.64 14.01
C LEU A 37 11.52 -17.83 14.37
N LYS A 38 12.16 -16.82 14.97
CA LYS A 38 13.57 -16.91 15.41
C LYS A 38 13.68 -16.63 16.89
N CYS A 39 14.35 -17.48 17.65
CA CYS A 39 14.59 -17.24 19.07
C CYS A 39 16.11 -17.20 19.33
N PRO A 40 16.67 -16.09 19.88
CA PRO A 40 18.10 -16.00 20.19
C PRO A 40 18.52 -17.00 21.27
N GLN A 41 19.77 -17.47 21.17
CA GLN A 41 20.42 -18.27 22.20
C GLN A 41 20.77 -17.36 23.39
N GLN A 42 20.07 -17.50 24.52
CA GLN A 42 20.40 -16.75 25.74
C GLN A 42 21.58 -17.39 26.47
N THR A 43 22.64 -16.60 26.73
CA THR A 43 23.71 -16.91 27.68
C THR A 43 23.63 -15.93 28.86
N THR A 44 23.20 -16.43 30.03
CA THR A 44 23.77 -16.22 31.38
C THR A 44 22.70 -16.30 32.49
N GLY A 45 22.77 -17.38 33.26
CA GLY A 45 22.93 -17.36 34.72
C GLY A 45 21.88 -16.66 35.58
N THR A 46 20.91 -17.42 36.06
CA THR A 46 20.43 -17.58 37.46
C THR A 46 19.05 -18.25 37.43
N ARG A 47 18.63 -18.93 38.50
CA ARG A 47 17.35 -19.66 38.59
C ARG A 47 16.17 -18.79 38.13
N THR A 48 15.73 -19.02 36.90
CA THR A 48 14.68 -18.27 36.22
C THR A 48 13.32 -18.95 36.42
N PRO A 49 12.22 -18.17 36.49
CA PRO A 49 10.88 -18.74 36.52
C PRO A 49 10.56 -19.47 35.22
N ALA A 50 9.62 -20.40 35.31
CA ALA A 50 9.10 -21.09 34.14
C ALA A 50 8.46 -20.14 33.12
N LEU A 51 8.50 -20.54 31.85
CA LEU A 51 8.13 -19.72 30.71
C LEU A 51 6.80 -20.20 30.09
N GLU A 52 5.93 -19.23 29.80
CA GLU A 52 4.72 -19.44 29.01
C GLU A 52 4.80 -18.62 27.71
N LEU A 53 4.61 -19.29 26.58
CA LEU A 53 4.70 -18.68 25.25
C LEU A 53 3.31 -18.56 24.63
N LEU A 54 2.87 -17.32 24.40
CA LEU A 54 1.57 -17.03 23.79
C LEU A 54 1.77 -16.35 22.42
N PHE A 55 1.59 -17.13 21.36
CA PHE A 55 1.60 -16.69 19.98
C PHE A 55 0.16 -16.48 19.50
N SER A 56 -0.34 -15.25 19.61
CA SER A 56 -1.64 -14.83 19.06
C SER A 56 -1.45 -13.75 18.00
N HIS A 57 -2.22 -13.78 16.91
CA HIS A 57 -2.20 -12.74 15.87
C HIS A 57 -0.82 -12.43 15.26
N PHE A 58 0.01 -13.44 15.03
CA PHE A 58 1.36 -13.27 14.46
C PHE A 58 1.37 -13.44 12.93
N CYS A 59 2.41 -12.88 12.27
CA CYS A 59 2.55 -12.86 10.81
C CYS A 59 3.58 -13.85 10.24
N PHE A 60 4.33 -14.60 11.06
CA PHE A 60 5.27 -15.60 10.54
C PHE A 60 4.53 -16.78 9.89
N LYS A 61 5.14 -17.36 8.86
CA LYS A 61 4.57 -18.45 8.06
C LYS A 61 5.05 -19.82 8.50
N ILE A 62 6.22 -19.89 9.14
CA ILE A 62 6.91 -21.14 9.46
C ILE A 62 7.37 -21.14 10.91
N ILE A 63 7.08 -22.21 11.64
CA ILE A 63 7.76 -22.55 12.91
C ILE A 63 8.89 -23.52 12.56
N PRO A 64 10.17 -23.13 12.72
CA PRO A 64 11.29 -23.96 12.33
C PRO A 64 11.57 -25.10 13.32
N SER A 65 12.32 -26.09 12.84
CA SER A 65 12.80 -27.22 13.65
C SER A 65 13.61 -26.74 14.85
N GLU A 66 13.40 -27.37 16.02
CA GLU A 66 14.21 -27.20 17.23
C GLU A 66 14.29 -25.75 17.78
N VAL A 67 13.41 -24.86 17.33
CA VAL A 67 13.44 -23.43 17.67
C VAL A 67 13.32 -23.18 19.18
N PHE A 68 12.63 -24.06 19.90
CA PHE A 68 12.41 -23.97 21.35
C PHE A 68 13.42 -24.75 22.20
N GLN A 69 14.30 -25.57 21.60
CA GLN A 69 15.25 -26.39 22.36
C GLN A 69 16.37 -25.58 23.01
N HIS A 70 16.63 -24.38 22.49
CA HIS A 70 17.73 -23.52 22.93
C HIS A 70 17.39 -22.67 24.16
N PHE A 71 16.16 -22.77 24.68
CA PHE A 71 15.76 -22.06 25.89
C PHE A 71 16.41 -22.68 27.12
N GLN A 72 17.00 -21.83 27.98
CA GLN A 72 17.54 -22.27 29.28
C GLN A 72 16.43 -22.37 30.35
N GLN A 73 15.28 -21.73 30.13
CA GLN A 73 14.11 -21.80 31.00
C GLN A 73 13.23 -23.01 30.67
N ASP A 74 12.59 -23.56 31.70
CA ASP A 74 11.54 -24.56 31.53
C ASP A 74 10.31 -23.94 30.87
N ILE A 75 10.04 -24.34 29.62
CA ILE A 75 8.81 -23.95 28.91
C ILE A 75 7.68 -24.86 29.39
N ILE A 76 6.68 -24.28 30.08
CA ILE A 76 5.55 -25.02 30.64
C ILE A 76 4.36 -25.05 29.69
N ARG A 77 4.12 -23.96 28.96
CA ARG A 77 2.93 -23.77 28.12
C ARG A 77 3.31 -23.10 26.81
N ILE A 78 2.80 -23.63 25.70
CA ILE A 78 2.87 -23.00 24.38
C ILE A 78 1.46 -22.93 23.81
N THR A 79 1.01 -21.72 23.48
CA THR A 79 -0.29 -21.48 22.86
C THR A 79 -0.11 -20.74 21.55
N ILE A 80 -0.57 -21.34 20.46
CA ILE A 80 -0.55 -20.80 19.10
C ILE A 80 -2.00 -20.63 18.67
N SER A 81 -2.44 -19.39 18.51
CA SER A 81 -3.83 -19.08 18.24
C SER A 81 -4.02 -17.92 17.25
N GLU A 82 -5.18 -17.89 16.60
CA GLU A 82 -5.71 -16.71 15.89
C GLU A 82 -4.74 -16.11 14.84
N SER A 83 -4.08 -16.95 14.05
CA SER A 83 -3.21 -16.54 12.95
C SER A 83 -3.73 -16.99 11.60
N ASN A 84 -3.77 -16.05 10.66
CA ASN A 84 -4.04 -16.31 9.24
C ASN A 84 -2.75 -16.41 8.40
N SER A 85 -1.56 -16.33 9.02
CA SER A 85 -0.29 -16.31 8.29
C SER A 85 0.48 -17.62 8.39
N LEU A 86 0.30 -18.38 9.48
CA LEU A 86 0.98 -19.66 9.67
C LEU A 86 0.61 -20.65 8.57
N GLU A 87 1.60 -21.13 7.82
CA GLU A 87 1.42 -22.10 6.73
C GLU A 87 1.99 -23.47 7.08
N ARG A 88 3.13 -23.53 7.79
CA ARG A 88 3.87 -24.77 8.08
C ARG A 88 4.48 -24.80 9.48
N ILE A 89 4.45 -25.96 10.11
CA ILE A 89 5.28 -26.30 11.27
C ILE A 89 6.28 -27.37 10.79
N GLN A 90 7.57 -27.13 10.97
CA GLN A 90 8.61 -28.06 10.53
C GLN A 90 8.73 -29.28 11.48
N SER A 91 9.43 -30.31 11.02
CA SER A 91 9.73 -31.49 11.85
C SER A 91 10.48 -31.10 13.11
N TYR A 92 10.23 -31.79 14.22
CA TYR A 92 10.92 -31.55 15.49
C TYR A 92 10.80 -30.11 16.06
N ALA A 93 9.78 -29.34 15.63
CA ALA A 93 9.60 -27.96 16.07
C ALA A 93 9.40 -27.83 17.60
N PHE A 94 8.64 -28.74 18.21
CA PHE A 94 8.37 -28.78 19.65
C PHE A 94 9.00 -29.99 20.33
N SER A 95 10.00 -30.64 19.73
CA SER A 95 10.56 -31.87 20.30
C SER A 95 11.49 -31.59 21.49
N ASN A 96 11.64 -32.59 22.36
CA ASN A 96 12.57 -32.59 23.51
C ASN A 96 12.30 -31.50 24.57
N LEU A 97 11.05 -31.05 24.71
CA LEU A 97 10.66 -30.09 25.75
C LEU A 97 10.23 -30.85 27.01
N SER A 98 11.18 -31.11 27.91
CA SER A 98 10.98 -31.96 29.10
C SER A 98 9.95 -31.45 30.11
N SER A 99 9.71 -30.13 30.13
CA SER A 99 8.90 -29.44 31.12
C SER A 99 7.55 -28.94 30.56
N LEU A 100 7.29 -29.21 29.26
CA LEU A 100 6.09 -28.73 28.58
C LEU A 100 4.86 -29.53 29.01
N THR A 101 3.91 -28.85 29.63
CA THR A 101 2.67 -29.42 30.13
C THR A 101 1.49 -29.24 29.18
N GLU A 102 1.46 -28.13 28.45
CA GLU A 102 0.33 -27.77 27.59
C GLU A 102 0.80 -27.19 26.25
N LEU A 103 0.27 -27.74 25.15
CA LEU A 103 0.51 -27.26 23.79
C LEU A 103 -0.81 -27.13 23.03
N THR A 104 -1.16 -25.91 22.63
CA THR A 104 -2.40 -25.63 21.91
C THR A 104 -2.12 -24.95 20.57
N ILE A 105 -2.71 -25.47 19.50
CA ILE A 105 -2.65 -24.93 18.15
C ILE A 105 -4.09 -24.80 17.67
N GLN A 106 -4.64 -23.59 17.70
CA GLN A 106 -6.07 -23.37 17.43
C GLN A 106 -6.28 -22.19 16.48
N ASN A 107 -7.37 -22.20 15.69
CA ASN A 107 -7.76 -21.08 14.84
C ASN A 107 -6.65 -20.62 13.86
N THR A 108 -5.89 -21.58 13.29
CA THR A 108 -4.83 -21.33 12.30
C THR A 108 -5.19 -21.93 10.95
N LYS A 109 -6.20 -21.34 10.29
CA LYS A 109 -6.86 -21.91 9.10
C LYS A 109 -5.94 -22.15 7.90
N ASN A 110 -4.85 -21.39 7.79
CA ASN A 110 -3.88 -21.50 6.70
C ASN A 110 -2.73 -22.48 6.99
N LEU A 111 -2.68 -23.07 8.19
CA LEU A 111 -1.69 -24.10 8.52
C LEU A 111 -2.04 -25.39 7.77
N ILE A 112 -1.23 -25.75 6.78
CA ILE A 112 -1.49 -26.88 5.87
C ILE A 112 -0.65 -28.11 6.24
N HIS A 113 0.48 -27.92 6.91
CA HIS A 113 1.46 -28.98 7.16
C HIS A 113 2.09 -28.87 8.55
N ILE A 114 2.08 -29.99 9.29
CA ILE A 114 2.87 -30.22 10.50
C ILE A 114 3.87 -31.34 10.18
N GLY A 115 5.16 -31.07 10.36
CA GLY A 115 6.21 -32.03 10.04
C GLY A 115 6.23 -33.24 10.98
N GLU A 116 6.76 -34.35 10.49
CA GLU A 116 6.93 -35.59 11.26
C GLU A 116 7.80 -35.36 12.48
N GLY A 117 7.48 -36.02 13.60
CA GLY A 117 8.20 -35.87 14.87
C GLY A 117 8.11 -34.48 15.52
N ALA A 118 7.22 -33.58 15.06
CA ALA A 118 7.07 -32.23 15.64
C ALA A 118 6.79 -32.25 17.15
N PHE A 119 6.13 -33.29 17.66
CA PHE A 119 5.75 -33.46 19.07
C PHE A 119 6.59 -34.54 19.80
N GLY A 120 7.77 -34.89 19.29
CA GLY A 120 8.56 -35.99 19.85
C GLY A 120 9.15 -35.70 21.24
N ASN A 121 9.14 -36.70 22.12
CA ASN A 121 9.79 -36.67 23.45
C ASN A 121 9.33 -35.51 24.36
N LEU A 122 8.08 -35.57 24.80
CA LEU A 122 7.39 -34.62 25.66
C LEU A 122 6.87 -35.32 26.93
N PRO A 123 7.75 -35.65 27.89
CA PRO A 123 7.43 -36.56 29.02
C PRO A 123 6.41 -36.00 30.02
N THR A 124 6.26 -34.67 30.10
CA THR A 124 5.37 -33.99 31.06
C THR A 124 4.11 -33.43 30.42
N LEU A 125 3.87 -33.68 29.13
CA LEU A 125 2.73 -33.14 28.40
C LEU A 125 1.43 -33.76 28.90
N LYS A 126 0.48 -32.91 29.30
CA LYS A 126 -0.86 -33.28 29.79
C LYS A 126 -1.95 -32.98 28.77
N TYR A 127 -1.81 -31.90 28.03
CA TYR A 127 -2.82 -31.42 27.09
C TYR A 127 -2.21 -31.04 25.75
N LEU A 128 -2.65 -31.70 24.68
CA LEU A 128 -2.32 -31.35 23.30
C LEU A 128 -3.62 -31.08 22.53
N SER A 129 -3.77 -29.86 22.04
CA SER A 129 -4.93 -29.46 21.24
C SER A 129 -4.51 -28.99 19.85
N ILE A 130 -5.16 -29.51 18.81
CA ILE A 130 -5.01 -29.07 17.42
C ILE A 130 -6.41 -28.86 16.82
N GLY A 131 -6.83 -27.61 16.63
CA GLY A 131 -8.18 -27.35 16.14
C GLY A 131 -8.36 -26.17 15.19
N ASN A 132 -9.36 -26.28 14.32
CA ASN A 132 -9.67 -25.27 13.30
C ASN A 132 -8.43 -24.88 12.46
N THR A 133 -7.74 -25.89 11.93
CA THR A 133 -6.57 -25.73 11.06
C THR A 133 -6.84 -26.22 9.63
N GLY A 134 -5.96 -25.87 8.69
CA GLY A 134 -6.04 -26.28 7.29
C GLY A 134 -5.31 -27.60 6.95
N ILE A 135 -4.89 -28.37 7.96
CA ILE A 135 -4.05 -29.56 7.75
C ILE A 135 -4.82 -30.66 7.03
N ARG A 136 -4.13 -31.34 6.10
CA ARG A 136 -4.72 -32.39 5.24
C ARG A 136 -4.34 -33.79 5.65
N LYS A 137 -3.22 -33.93 6.38
CA LYS A 137 -2.73 -35.20 6.90
C LYS A 137 -2.95 -35.22 8.41
N PHE A 138 -3.24 -36.40 8.94
CA PHE A 138 -3.28 -36.61 10.38
C PHE A 138 -1.91 -36.28 10.98
N PRO A 139 -1.83 -35.47 12.05
CA PRO A 139 -0.56 -35.06 12.65
C PRO A 139 0.16 -36.27 13.26
N ASP A 140 1.49 -36.32 13.10
CA ASP A 140 2.31 -37.36 13.72
C ASP A 140 2.42 -37.11 15.23
N VAL A 141 1.60 -37.85 15.99
CA VAL A 141 1.58 -37.87 17.46
C VAL A 141 2.23 -39.13 18.02
N THR A 142 2.99 -39.85 17.19
CA THR A 142 3.79 -40.98 17.67
C THR A 142 4.98 -40.48 18.48
N LYS A 143 5.50 -41.31 19.39
CA LYS A 143 6.74 -41.02 20.13
C LYS A 143 6.70 -39.74 20.98
N ILE A 144 5.51 -39.33 21.45
CA ILE A 144 5.38 -38.26 22.46
C ILE A 144 6.00 -38.73 23.78
N PHE A 145 5.90 -40.02 24.14
CA PHE A 145 6.42 -40.60 25.38
C PHE A 145 5.98 -39.86 26.66
N SER A 146 4.77 -39.31 26.68
CA SER A 146 4.24 -38.68 27.90
C SER A 146 4.09 -39.74 29.00
N SER A 147 4.40 -39.37 30.23
CA SER A 147 4.22 -40.20 31.43
C SER A 147 3.13 -39.65 32.37
N GLN A 148 2.30 -38.73 31.86
CA GLN A 148 1.26 -38.09 32.65
C GLN A 148 -0.03 -38.92 32.70
N LEU A 149 -0.64 -38.97 33.89
CA LEU A 149 -1.98 -39.52 34.08
C LEU A 149 -3.02 -38.63 33.40
N GLN A 150 -4.02 -39.24 32.77
CA GLN A 150 -5.11 -38.53 32.10
C GLN A 150 -4.64 -37.55 31.01
N PHE A 151 -3.62 -37.94 30.22
CA PHE A 151 -3.24 -37.18 29.03
C PHE A 151 -4.45 -36.99 28.09
N ILE A 152 -4.71 -35.77 27.67
CA ILE A 152 -5.81 -35.43 26.77
C ILE A 152 -5.21 -35.00 25.43
N LEU A 153 -5.59 -35.70 24.37
CA LEU A 153 -5.35 -35.29 22.99
C LEU A 153 -6.68 -34.87 22.36
N GLU A 154 -6.74 -33.63 21.92
CA GLU A 154 -7.94 -33.01 21.35
C GLU A 154 -7.67 -32.52 19.93
N ILE A 155 -8.31 -33.15 18.94
CA ILE A 155 -8.25 -32.78 17.53
C ILE A 155 -9.66 -32.48 17.07
N TYR A 156 -9.93 -31.24 16.67
CA TYR A 156 -11.29 -30.82 16.35
C TYR A 156 -11.39 -29.75 15.25
N ASP A 157 -12.53 -29.68 14.57
CA ASP A 157 -12.79 -28.69 13.52
C ASP A 157 -11.72 -28.68 12.39
N ASN A 158 -11.00 -29.79 12.17
CA ASN A 158 -10.06 -29.93 11.06
C ASN A 158 -10.75 -30.61 9.87
N LEU A 159 -11.40 -29.79 9.05
CA LEU A 159 -12.30 -30.24 7.98
C LEU A 159 -11.59 -30.94 6.80
N HIS A 160 -10.28 -30.85 6.71
CA HIS A 160 -9.50 -31.38 5.58
C HIS A 160 -8.72 -32.67 5.90
N ILE A 161 -8.74 -33.15 7.14
CA ILE A 161 -8.14 -34.43 7.50
C ILE A 161 -9.14 -35.54 7.24
N THR A 162 -8.83 -36.42 6.29
CA THR A 162 -9.77 -37.44 5.82
C THR A 162 -9.57 -38.81 6.47
N THR A 163 -8.41 -39.10 7.04
CA THR A 163 -8.10 -40.47 7.47
C THR A 163 -7.31 -40.49 8.76
N ILE A 164 -7.65 -41.42 9.66
CA ILE A 164 -6.79 -41.80 10.78
C ILE A 164 -5.95 -43.02 10.34
N PRO A 165 -4.62 -42.88 10.19
CA PRO A 165 -3.78 -43.94 9.66
C PRO A 165 -3.54 -45.07 10.69
N ALA A 166 -3.09 -46.23 10.20
CA ALA A 166 -2.63 -47.31 11.06
C ALA A 166 -1.49 -46.87 11.99
N ASN A 167 -1.49 -47.31 13.24
CA ASN A 167 -0.50 -47.00 14.27
C ASN A 167 -0.33 -45.49 14.56
N ALA A 168 -1.35 -44.67 14.31
CA ALA A 168 -1.29 -43.21 14.46
C ALA A 168 -0.89 -42.73 15.86
N PHE A 169 -1.11 -43.54 16.89
CA PHE A 169 -0.90 -43.20 18.29
C PHE A 169 0.15 -44.09 18.98
N GLN A 170 0.97 -44.81 18.19
CA GLN A 170 1.98 -45.71 18.73
C GLN A 170 3.03 -44.93 19.55
N GLU A 171 3.41 -45.47 20.71
CA GLU A 171 4.44 -44.88 21.58
C GLU A 171 4.11 -43.46 22.08
N MET A 172 2.81 -43.10 22.12
CA MET A 172 2.37 -41.78 22.55
C MET A 172 2.36 -41.61 24.08
N ASN A 173 1.75 -42.55 24.80
CA ASN A 173 1.65 -42.56 26.26
C ASN A 173 1.62 -44.01 26.77
N ASN A 174 2.22 -44.25 27.93
CA ASN A 174 2.16 -45.53 28.63
C ASN A 174 0.99 -45.62 29.63
N GLU A 175 0.35 -44.51 29.95
CA GLU A 175 -0.80 -44.40 30.85
C GLU A 175 -2.14 -44.27 30.09
N PRO A 176 -3.29 -44.55 30.74
CA PRO A 176 -4.60 -44.32 30.15
C PRO A 176 -4.81 -42.85 29.74
N LEU A 177 -5.31 -42.63 28.53
CA LEU A 177 -5.49 -41.31 27.93
C LEU A 177 -6.90 -41.07 27.38
N ILE A 178 -7.25 -39.79 27.20
CA ILE A 178 -8.54 -39.35 26.66
C ILE A 178 -8.32 -38.82 25.24
N LEU A 179 -8.97 -39.46 24.26
CA LEU A 179 -8.97 -39.01 22.86
C LEU A 179 -10.26 -38.29 22.53
N LYS A 180 -10.15 -37.00 22.20
CA LYS A 180 -11.25 -36.16 21.72
C LYS A 180 -11.05 -35.84 20.24
N LEU A 181 -11.72 -36.59 19.37
CA LEU A 181 -11.55 -36.52 17.92
C LEU A 181 -12.89 -36.16 17.25
N TYR A 182 -13.37 -34.93 17.45
CA TYR A 182 -14.73 -34.54 17.07
C TYR A 182 -14.77 -33.41 16.03
N ARG A 183 -15.85 -33.35 15.22
CA ARG A 183 -16.04 -32.32 14.17
C ARG A 183 -14.88 -32.22 13.14
N ASN A 184 -14.19 -33.32 12.85
CA ASN A 184 -13.17 -33.37 11.79
C ASN A 184 -13.76 -33.90 10.47
N GLY A 185 -12.98 -33.76 9.40
CA GLY A 185 -13.32 -34.24 8.06
C GLY A 185 -13.08 -35.72 7.83
N PHE A 186 -12.96 -36.56 8.88
CA PHE A 186 -12.61 -37.97 8.73
C PHE A 186 -13.64 -38.71 7.86
N GLU A 187 -13.14 -39.52 6.92
CA GLU A 187 -13.88 -40.41 6.02
C GLU A 187 -13.60 -41.88 6.37
N ASP A 188 -12.36 -42.20 6.76
CA ASP A 188 -11.88 -43.56 7.03
C ASP A 188 -11.00 -43.64 8.29
N ILE A 189 -11.21 -44.68 9.10
CA ILE A 189 -10.33 -45.06 10.22
C ILE A 189 -9.74 -46.44 9.93
N GLN A 190 -8.43 -46.47 9.67
CA GLN A 190 -7.72 -47.66 9.19
C GLN A 190 -7.60 -48.77 10.24
N SER A 191 -7.34 -50.00 9.77
CA SER A 191 -6.99 -51.13 10.65
C SER A 191 -5.78 -50.78 11.52
N TYR A 192 -5.79 -51.19 12.79
CA TYR A 192 -4.73 -50.91 13.77
C TYR A 192 -4.48 -49.41 14.02
N ALA A 193 -5.45 -48.53 13.73
CA ALA A 193 -5.32 -47.09 13.97
C ALA A 193 -4.96 -46.77 15.43
N PHE A 194 -5.55 -47.47 16.40
CA PHE A 194 -5.34 -47.27 17.84
C PHE A 194 -4.35 -48.27 18.47
N ASN A 195 -3.57 -48.98 17.65
CA ASN A 195 -2.64 -50.01 18.13
C ASN A 195 -1.61 -49.44 19.11
N GLY A 196 -1.38 -50.15 20.22
CA GLY A 196 -0.42 -49.76 21.25
C GLY A 196 -0.89 -48.65 22.20
N THR A 197 -2.18 -48.29 22.19
CA THR A 197 -2.74 -47.24 23.07
C THR A 197 -3.51 -47.80 24.27
N LYS A 198 -3.46 -47.10 25.40
CA LYS A 198 -4.36 -47.32 26.53
C LYS A 198 -5.38 -46.19 26.57
N LEU A 199 -6.63 -46.49 26.24
CA LEU A 199 -7.72 -45.52 26.13
C LEU A 199 -8.58 -45.57 27.39
N ASP A 200 -8.75 -44.45 28.06
CA ASP A 200 -9.82 -44.28 29.06
C ASP A 200 -11.13 -43.89 28.36
N GLN A 201 -11.08 -42.87 27.50
CA GLN A 201 -12.25 -42.35 26.77
C GLN A 201 -11.91 -42.04 25.32
N LEU A 202 -12.84 -42.35 24.42
CA LEU A 202 -12.75 -42.03 22.99
C LEU A 202 -14.04 -41.34 22.53
N PHE A 203 -13.88 -40.12 22.03
CA PHE A 203 -14.95 -39.29 21.47
C PHE A 203 -14.75 -39.13 19.97
N LEU A 204 -15.73 -39.56 19.17
CA LEU A 204 -15.74 -39.44 17.70
C LEU A 204 -16.97 -38.68 17.18
N ASN A 205 -17.62 -37.91 18.05
CA ASN A 205 -18.87 -37.21 17.75
C ASN A 205 -18.72 -36.19 16.61
N ASN A 206 -19.79 -36.01 15.83
CA ASN A 206 -19.95 -34.99 14.80
C ASN A 206 -18.90 -35.04 13.66
N ASN A 207 -18.24 -36.18 13.42
CA ASN A 207 -17.47 -36.42 12.19
C ASN A 207 -18.41 -36.82 11.05
N ASN A 208 -19.11 -35.84 10.48
CA ASN A 208 -20.24 -36.09 9.56
C ASN A 208 -19.85 -36.84 8.27
N ASN A 209 -18.57 -36.82 7.89
CA ASN A 209 -18.07 -37.47 6.69
C ASN A 209 -17.59 -38.90 6.93
N LEU A 210 -17.60 -39.40 8.17
CA LEU A 210 -17.00 -40.68 8.54
C LEU A 210 -17.84 -41.83 7.97
N GLN A 211 -17.30 -42.53 6.98
CA GLN A 211 -18.00 -43.60 6.25
C GLN A 211 -17.56 -44.98 6.72
N TYR A 212 -16.29 -45.16 7.05
CA TYR A 212 -15.73 -46.46 7.35
C TYR A 212 -14.85 -46.44 8.61
N ILE A 213 -15.08 -47.42 9.48
CA ILE A 213 -14.21 -47.76 10.60
C ILE A 213 -13.84 -49.22 10.41
N HIS A 214 -12.58 -49.51 10.13
CA HIS A 214 -12.11 -50.88 9.95
C HIS A 214 -12.38 -51.71 11.22
N ASN A 215 -12.83 -52.96 11.07
CA ASN A 215 -13.12 -53.85 12.21
C ASN A 215 -11.90 -54.06 13.14
N ASP A 216 -10.69 -54.02 12.58
CA ASP A 216 -9.43 -54.14 13.33
C ASP A 216 -8.86 -52.78 13.80
N ALA A 217 -9.60 -51.67 13.68
CA ALA A 217 -9.09 -50.33 14.02
C ALA A 217 -8.64 -50.21 15.49
N LEU A 218 -9.37 -50.85 16.41
CA LEU A 218 -9.07 -50.88 17.85
C LEU A 218 -8.17 -52.06 18.26
N LYS A 219 -7.72 -52.88 17.30
CA LYS A 219 -6.91 -54.05 17.61
C LYS A 219 -5.53 -53.62 18.10
N GLY A 220 -5.15 -54.11 19.30
CA GLY A 220 -3.93 -53.70 19.99
C GLY A 220 -4.09 -52.48 20.92
N ALA A 221 -5.30 -51.92 21.03
CA ALA A 221 -5.64 -50.94 22.06
C ALA A 221 -6.16 -51.63 23.34
N SER A 222 -5.92 -51.03 24.51
CA SER A 222 -6.53 -51.40 25.80
C SER A 222 -7.57 -50.35 26.18
N GLY A 223 -8.81 -50.74 26.48
CA GLY A 223 -9.96 -49.82 26.62
C GLY A 223 -10.76 -49.67 25.31
N PRO A 224 -11.62 -48.63 25.16
CA PRO A 224 -11.95 -47.55 26.11
C PRO A 224 -12.96 -47.95 27.20
N ASN A 225 -12.89 -47.30 28.37
CA ASN A 225 -13.88 -47.45 29.45
C ASN A 225 -15.19 -46.70 29.15
N ARG A 226 -15.14 -45.63 28.33
CA ARG A 226 -16.31 -44.91 27.81
C ARG A 226 -16.14 -44.58 26.32
N PHE A 227 -17.14 -44.90 25.53
CA PHE A 227 -17.18 -44.64 24.09
C PHE A 227 -18.42 -43.80 23.75
N SER A 228 -18.23 -42.64 23.13
CA SER A 228 -19.35 -41.77 22.70
C SER A 228 -19.31 -41.59 21.17
N ASN A 229 -20.35 -42.10 20.51
CA ASN A 229 -20.45 -42.21 19.05
C ASN A 229 -21.75 -41.60 18.49
N GLU A 230 -22.50 -40.82 19.28
CA GLU A 230 -23.82 -40.33 18.85
C GLU A 230 -23.70 -39.34 17.67
N ILE A 231 -24.38 -39.68 16.57
CA ILE A 231 -24.69 -38.80 15.44
C ILE A 231 -25.95 -38.02 15.83
N PRO A 232 -25.92 -36.69 16.06
CA PRO A 232 -27.12 -35.97 16.48
C PRO A 232 -28.00 -35.68 15.27
N SER A 233 -29.04 -36.50 15.09
CA SER A 233 -30.23 -36.07 14.36
C SER A 233 -31.14 -35.32 15.33
N ASN A 234 -31.16 -33.99 15.16
CA ASN A 234 -32.02 -33.02 15.82
C ASN A 234 -31.81 -32.80 17.33
N LEU A 235 -31.34 -31.59 17.64
CA LEU A 235 -31.31 -30.99 18.98
C LEU A 235 -32.67 -31.17 19.70
N PRO A 236 -32.64 -31.24 21.03
CA PRO A 236 -33.21 -30.13 21.78
C PRO A 236 -32.11 -29.38 22.52
N LEU A 237 -32.33 -28.07 22.59
CA LEU A 237 -31.58 -27.03 23.27
C LEU A 237 -30.62 -27.52 24.37
N TRP A 238 -29.36 -27.08 24.23
CA TRP A 238 -28.43 -26.73 25.30
C TRP A 238 -29.13 -26.49 26.64
N THR A 239 -29.08 -27.44 27.55
CA THR A 239 -29.40 -27.16 28.96
C THR A 239 -28.19 -26.51 29.60
N GLU A 240 -28.39 -25.30 30.13
CA GLU A 240 -27.48 -24.42 30.90
C GLU A 240 -26.68 -25.08 32.04
N LYS A 241 -26.78 -26.39 32.26
CA LYS A 241 -26.20 -27.08 33.41
C LYS A 241 -24.74 -27.50 33.24
N GLU A 242 -24.21 -27.54 32.01
CA GLU A 242 -22.81 -27.92 31.74
C GLU A 242 -21.87 -26.73 31.50
N LYS A 243 -22.40 -25.52 31.25
CA LYS A 243 -21.61 -24.27 31.36
C LYS A 243 -21.13 -24.01 32.81
N ASN A 244 -21.78 -24.61 33.80
CA ASN A 244 -21.46 -24.43 35.21
C ASN A 244 -20.42 -25.44 35.75
N LEU A 245 -19.97 -26.42 34.94
CA LEU A 245 -18.91 -27.36 35.34
C LEU A 245 -17.51 -26.95 34.85
N THR A 246 -17.41 -26.09 33.84
CA THR A 246 -16.18 -25.34 33.53
C THR A 246 -16.01 -24.08 34.39
N ALA A 247 -17.05 -23.67 35.10
CA ALA A 247 -17.00 -22.62 36.12
C ALA A 247 -16.63 -23.14 37.52
N MET A 248 -16.39 -24.45 37.69
CA MET A 248 -16.09 -25.06 39.00
C MET A 248 -14.59 -25.36 39.23
N PHE A 249 -13.72 -24.82 38.37
CA PHE A 249 -12.25 -24.86 38.53
C PHE A 249 -11.62 -23.47 38.75
N PHE A 250 -12.42 -22.41 38.84
CA PHE A 250 -11.97 -21.08 39.24
C PHE A 250 -12.74 -20.66 40.48
N ASP A 251 -12.29 -21.12 41.64
CA ASP A 251 -12.63 -20.47 42.90
C ASP A 251 -11.39 -20.46 43.81
N HIS A 252 -10.61 -19.41 43.66
CA HIS A 252 -9.62 -18.97 44.64
C HIS A 252 -9.69 -17.44 44.70
N ASP A 253 -10.83 -16.94 45.18
CA ASP A 253 -10.87 -15.67 45.89
C ASP A 253 -10.32 -15.89 47.30
N GLU A 254 -9.04 -15.62 47.49
CA GLU A 254 -8.49 -15.21 48.78
C GLU A 254 -7.73 -13.89 48.58
N ALA A 255 -8.48 -12.86 48.17
CA ALA A 255 -8.05 -11.48 48.22
C ALA A 255 -8.69 -10.83 49.45
N ASP A 256 -8.08 -11.05 50.62
CA ASP A 256 -8.07 -10.11 51.76
C ASP A 256 -7.33 -10.74 52.95
N LEU A 257 -6.01 -10.87 52.83
CA LEU A 257 -5.04 -10.57 53.89
C LEU A 257 -3.63 -10.92 53.36
N ILE A 258 -2.72 -9.95 53.45
CA ILE A 258 -1.27 -9.95 53.21
C ILE A 258 -0.94 -8.89 52.15
N ALA A 259 -1.17 -7.65 52.54
CA ALA A 259 -0.28 -6.57 52.14
C ALA A 259 1.08 -6.84 52.82
N ASP A 260 2.16 -6.56 52.09
CA ASP A 260 3.58 -6.77 52.44
C ASP A 260 4.10 -8.20 52.25
N TYR A 261 4.45 -8.57 51.01
CA TYR A 261 5.78 -9.11 50.59
C TYR A 261 5.71 -9.65 49.14
N GLU A 262 5.58 -8.77 48.13
CA GLU A 262 5.61 -9.18 46.72
C GLU A 262 6.87 -8.69 46.00
N TYR A 263 7.93 -9.50 46.11
CA TYR A 263 9.09 -9.49 45.21
C TYR A 263 9.62 -10.92 45.08
N LEU A 264 8.87 -11.80 44.41
CA LEU A 264 9.40 -13.07 43.90
C LEU A 264 8.67 -13.50 42.61
N CYS A 265 9.40 -13.47 41.50
CA CYS A 265 9.14 -13.95 40.13
C CYS A 265 7.75 -14.54 39.77
N GLN A 266 6.96 -13.77 39.02
CA GLN A 266 5.83 -14.28 38.22
C GLN A 266 6.30 -14.90 36.88
N PRO A 267 5.54 -15.85 36.29
CA PRO A 267 5.85 -16.43 34.98
C PRO A 267 5.89 -15.35 33.89
N LYS A 268 6.92 -15.39 33.04
CA LYS A 268 7.12 -14.40 31.98
C LYS A 268 6.30 -14.80 30.76
N ILE A 269 5.24 -14.07 30.46
CA ILE A 269 4.43 -14.27 29.24
C ILE A 269 5.09 -13.54 28.07
N LEU A 270 5.44 -14.26 27.01
CA LEU A 270 5.90 -13.66 25.75
C LEU A 270 4.71 -13.45 24.80
N LYS A 271 4.36 -12.19 24.50
CA LYS A 271 3.35 -11.79 23.50
C LYS A 271 4.03 -11.11 22.31
N CYS A 272 3.67 -11.49 21.08
CA CYS A 272 4.20 -10.85 19.86
C CYS A 272 3.44 -9.54 19.54
N SER A 273 4.17 -8.52 19.07
CA SER A 273 3.64 -7.22 18.64
C SER A 273 4.38 -6.72 17.38
N PRO A 274 3.77 -5.93 16.49
CA PRO A 274 2.39 -5.39 16.57
C PRO A 274 1.32 -6.45 16.26
N GLU A 275 0.06 -6.14 16.57
CA GLU A 275 -1.09 -6.93 16.14
C GLU A 275 -1.49 -6.51 14.70
N PRO A 276 -1.81 -7.46 13.79
CA PRO A 276 -2.29 -7.15 12.45
C PRO A 276 -3.64 -6.44 12.51
N ASP A 277 -3.69 -5.23 11.94
CA ASP A 277 -4.89 -4.40 11.85
C ASP A 277 -5.41 -4.34 10.40
N ALA A 278 -6.68 -3.98 10.22
CA ALA A 278 -7.39 -3.86 8.94
C ALA A 278 -6.67 -2.95 7.92
N PHE A 279 -5.81 -2.04 8.39
CA PHE A 279 -5.03 -1.10 7.56
C PHE A 279 -3.57 -1.52 7.33
N ASN A 280 -3.06 -2.53 8.05
CA ASN A 280 -1.72 -3.11 7.84
C ASN A 280 -1.73 -4.65 7.98
N PRO A 281 -2.37 -5.38 7.05
CA PRO A 281 -2.56 -6.82 7.17
C PRO A 281 -1.32 -7.59 6.71
N CYS A 282 -0.25 -7.65 7.53
CA CYS A 282 0.97 -8.46 7.27
C CYS A 282 1.47 -8.44 5.79
N GLU A 283 1.27 -7.33 5.07
CA GLU A 283 1.48 -7.19 3.62
C GLU A 283 2.52 -6.10 3.36
N ASP A 284 3.27 -6.21 2.25
CA ASP A 284 4.15 -5.13 1.80
C ASP A 284 3.34 -3.91 1.29
N ILE A 285 3.97 -2.73 1.23
CA ILE A 285 3.34 -1.45 0.85
C ILE A 285 2.49 -1.61 -0.42
N MET A 286 3.07 -2.19 -1.48
CA MET A 286 2.37 -2.39 -2.76
C MET A 286 1.66 -3.74 -2.90
N GLY A 287 2.02 -4.74 -2.10
CA GLY A 287 1.42 -6.09 -2.10
C GLY A 287 1.70 -6.97 -3.34
N TYR A 288 1.66 -6.40 -4.55
CA TYR A 288 1.82 -7.14 -5.82
C TYR A 288 3.11 -6.78 -6.56
N ASP A 289 3.81 -7.79 -7.09
CA ASP A 289 5.08 -7.59 -7.80
C ASP A 289 4.95 -6.76 -9.10
N PHE A 290 3.83 -6.89 -9.83
CA PHE A 290 3.62 -6.09 -11.04
C PHE A 290 3.46 -4.58 -10.74
N LEU A 291 2.84 -4.24 -9.60
CA LEU A 291 2.68 -2.84 -9.19
C LEU A 291 4.03 -2.20 -8.85
N ARG A 292 4.97 -2.98 -8.30
CA ARG A 292 6.33 -2.53 -7.98
C ARG A 292 7.10 -2.13 -9.24
N VAL A 293 7.05 -2.95 -10.28
CA VAL A 293 7.69 -2.62 -11.56
C VAL A 293 7.06 -1.36 -12.15
N LEU A 294 5.75 -1.24 -12.05
CA LEU A 294 5.01 -0.15 -12.63
C LEU A 294 5.25 1.20 -11.92
N ILE A 295 5.30 1.24 -10.59
CA ILE A 295 5.53 2.49 -9.84
C ILE A 295 6.90 3.10 -10.13
N TRP A 296 7.94 2.26 -10.29
CA TRP A 296 9.27 2.70 -10.74
C TRP A 296 9.22 3.32 -12.14
N PHE A 297 8.50 2.70 -13.07
CA PHE A 297 8.36 3.24 -14.42
C PHE A 297 7.59 4.57 -14.44
N ILE A 298 6.43 4.64 -13.76
CA ILE A 298 5.59 5.84 -13.69
C ILE A 298 6.34 7.00 -13.01
N SER A 299 7.02 6.75 -11.89
CA SER A 299 7.75 7.78 -11.15
C SER A 299 8.88 8.40 -11.98
N ILE A 300 9.70 7.58 -12.64
CA ILE A 300 10.81 8.07 -13.49
C ILE A 300 10.26 8.90 -14.66
N LEU A 301 9.20 8.44 -15.32
CA LEU A 301 8.58 9.18 -16.41
C LEU A 301 7.97 10.51 -15.95
N ALA A 302 7.27 10.52 -14.83
CA ALA A 302 6.67 11.74 -14.28
C ALA A 302 7.74 12.78 -13.93
N ILE A 303 8.82 12.37 -13.24
CA ILE A 303 9.93 13.26 -12.87
C ILE A 303 10.64 13.78 -14.12
N ALA A 304 11.09 12.89 -15.01
CA ALA A 304 11.88 13.27 -16.17
C ALA A 304 11.06 14.12 -17.16
N GLY A 305 9.83 13.71 -17.46
CA GLY A 305 8.95 14.39 -18.39
C GLY A 305 8.61 15.81 -17.91
N ASN A 306 8.18 15.96 -16.66
CA ASN A 306 7.81 17.27 -16.13
C ASN A 306 9.03 18.17 -15.88
N ALA A 307 10.19 17.62 -15.49
CA ALA A 307 11.42 18.40 -15.40
C ALA A 307 11.85 18.98 -16.75
N VAL A 308 11.74 18.19 -17.83
CA VAL A 308 12.01 18.66 -19.20
C VAL A 308 11.04 19.77 -19.60
N VAL A 309 9.74 19.62 -19.31
CA VAL A 309 8.74 20.66 -19.59
C VAL A 309 9.06 21.96 -18.84
N LEU A 310 9.33 21.89 -17.54
CA LEU A 310 9.74 23.03 -16.72
C LEU A 310 11.00 23.69 -17.28
N PHE A 311 12.02 22.90 -17.60
CA PHE A 311 13.28 23.42 -18.16
C PHE A 311 13.06 24.17 -19.48
N ILE A 312 12.27 23.62 -20.39
CA ILE A 312 11.96 24.26 -21.67
C ILE A 312 11.19 25.55 -21.46
N LEU A 313 10.14 25.53 -20.64
CA LEU A 313 9.28 26.68 -20.43
C LEU A 313 10.03 27.84 -19.73
N LEU A 314 10.88 27.52 -18.76
CA LEU A 314 11.68 28.50 -18.01
C LEU A 314 12.87 29.05 -18.82
N THR A 315 13.47 28.24 -19.69
CA THR A 315 14.64 28.64 -20.50
C THR A 315 14.24 29.32 -21.82
N SER A 316 12.99 29.18 -22.25
CA SER A 316 12.53 29.79 -23.49
C SER A 316 12.56 31.32 -23.41
N HIS A 317 13.24 31.99 -24.34
CA HIS A 317 13.26 33.46 -24.46
C HIS A 317 11.94 34.05 -25.00
N CYS A 318 10.87 33.25 -25.05
CA CYS A 318 9.56 33.69 -25.50
C CYS A 318 8.81 34.40 -24.36
N LYS A 319 7.98 35.40 -24.69
CA LYS A 319 7.11 36.07 -23.70
C LYS A 319 6.23 35.04 -22.95
N LEU A 320 6.18 35.15 -21.63
CA LEU A 320 5.39 34.29 -20.74
C LEU A 320 3.89 34.61 -20.91
N THR A 321 3.18 33.74 -21.63
CA THR A 321 1.72 33.85 -21.79
C THR A 321 1.00 33.18 -20.62
N VAL A 322 -0.25 33.55 -20.35
CA VAL A 322 -1.04 32.95 -19.25
C VAL A 322 -1.09 31.42 -19.35
N PRO A 323 -1.37 30.80 -20.52
CA PRO A 323 -1.38 29.34 -20.60
C PRO A 323 -0.02 28.70 -20.34
N ARG A 324 1.09 29.36 -20.75
CA ARG A 324 2.45 28.87 -20.48
C ARG A 324 2.78 28.94 -18.98
N PHE A 325 2.37 30.00 -18.32
CA PHE A 325 2.50 30.15 -16.87
C PHE A 325 1.72 29.05 -16.12
N LEU A 326 0.47 28.79 -16.52
CA LEU A 326 -0.33 27.74 -15.89
C LEU A 326 0.23 26.33 -16.15
N MET A 327 0.70 26.03 -17.36
CA MET A 327 1.39 24.76 -17.67
C MET A 327 2.65 24.58 -16.82
N CYS A 328 3.40 25.65 -16.52
CA CYS A 328 4.56 25.58 -15.63
C CYS A 328 4.17 25.19 -14.20
N ASN A 329 3.07 25.73 -13.67
CA ASN A 329 2.57 25.36 -12.34
C ASN A 329 2.09 23.90 -12.31
N LEU A 330 1.40 23.45 -13.36
CA LEU A 330 0.92 22.07 -13.46
C LEU A 330 2.08 21.07 -13.53
N SER A 331 3.10 21.35 -14.37
CA SER A 331 4.30 20.52 -14.42
C SER A 331 5.11 20.53 -13.11
N PHE A 332 5.07 21.61 -12.33
CA PHE A 332 5.68 21.62 -11.00
C PHE A 332 4.94 20.68 -10.04
N ALA A 333 3.60 20.75 -10.00
CA ALA A 333 2.79 19.86 -9.17
C ALA A 333 3.01 18.38 -9.55
N ASP A 334 2.99 18.06 -10.84
CA ASP A 334 3.21 16.70 -11.35
C ASP A 334 4.63 16.18 -11.09
N PHE A 335 5.63 17.07 -11.08
CA PHE A 335 7.00 16.73 -10.67
C PHE A 335 7.06 16.36 -9.17
N CYS A 336 6.40 17.12 -8.30
CA CYS A 336 6.28 16.79 -6.87
C CYS A 336 5.56 15.45 -6.65
N MET A 337 4.51 15.16 -7.44
CA MET A 337 3.83 13.87 -7.40
C MET A 337 4.78 12.73 -7.78
N GLY A 338 5.65 12.93 -8.78
CA GLY A 338 6.71 11.99 -9.14
C GLY A 338 7.70 11.72 -8.01
N ILE A 339 8.11 12.75 -7.26
CA ILE A 339 8.98 12.60 -6.07
C ILE A 339 8.30 11.75 -5.01
N TYR A 340 7.01 11.99 -4.72
CA TYR A 340 6.25 11.17 -3.78
C TYR A 340 6.25 9.69 -4.19
N LEU A 341 5.93 9.37 -5.45
CA LEU A 341 5.94 7.98 -5.93
C LEU A 341 7.32 7.33 -5.82
N LEU A 342 8.37 8.10 -6.09
CA LEU A 342 9.75 7.64 -5.96
C LEU A 342 10.11 7.32 -4.49
N LEU A 343 9.65 8.14 -3.52
CA LEU A 343 9.84 7.88 -2.10
C LEU A 343 9.17 6.56 -1.71
N ILE A 344 7.90 6.37 -2.09
CA ILE A 344 7.16 5.13 -1.80
C ILE A 344 7.83 3.91 -2.46
N ALA A 345 8.24 4.02 -3.72
CA ALA A 345 8.91 2.94 -4.45
C ALA A 345 10.27 2.56 -3.83
N SER A 346 10.99 3.55 -3.31
CA SER A 346 12.28 3.36 -2.64
C SER A 346 12.12 2.62 -1.31
N VAL A 347 11.08 2.94 -0.53
CA VAL A 347 10.82 2.28 0.75
C VAL A 347 10.29 0.87 0.52
N ASP A 348 9.36 0.66 -0.43
CA ASP A 348 8.85 -0.67 -0.77
C ASP A 348 9.98 -1.60 -1.24
N SER A 349 10.94 -1.07 -2.02
CA SER A 349 12.10 -1.86 -2.46
C SER A 349 13.05 -2.23 -1.31
N GLN A 350 13.25 -1.32 -0.34
CA GLN A 350 14.13 -1.56 0.82
C GLN A 350 13.49 -2.53 1.82
N THR A 351 12.18 -2.45 1.96
CA THR A 351 11.44 -3.22 2.96
C THR A 351 10.77 -4.45 2.37
N LYS A 352 11.21 -4.91 1.19
CA LYS A 352 10.61 -6.03 0.46
C LYS A 352 10.48 -7.28 1.34
N SER A 353 9.25 -7.77 1.46
CA SER A 353 8.86 -8.95 2.25
C SER A 353 9.17 -8.84 3.75
N LYS A 354 9.47 -7.63 4.22
CA LYS A 354 9.83 -7.28 5.60
C LYS A 354 9.23 -5.93 6.02
N TYR A 355 8.28 -5.39 5.25
CA TYR A 355 7.69 -4.08 5.51
C TYR A 355 7.00 -4.04 6.85
N TYR A 356 6.32 -5.13 7.20
CA TYR A 356 5.71 -5.31 8.51
C TYR A 356 6.63 -4.93 9.68
N ASN A 357 7.91 -5.32 9.62
CA ASN A 357 8.89 -5.09 10.68
C ASN A 357 9.33 -3.62 10.76
N HIS A 358 9.25 -2.90 9.64
CA HIS A 358 9.66 -1.51 9.51
C HIS A 358 8.45 -0.58 9.38
N ALA A 359 7.23 -1.10 9.50
CA ALA A 359 6.01 -0.36 9.24
C ALA A 359 5.85 0.78 10.25
N ILE A 360 6.10 0.50 11.53
CA ILE A 360 6.08 1.50 12.60
C ILE A 360 7.15 2.57 12.34
N ASP A 361 8.39 2.17 12.06
CA ASP A 361 9.49 3.12 11.79
C ASP A 361 9.20 4.01 10.58
N TRP A 362 8.62 3.44 9.52
CA TRP A 362 8.22 4.19 8.34
C TRP A 362 7.06 5.14 8.64
N GLN A 363 5.97 4.62 9.20
CA GLN A 363 4.73 5.35 9.43
C GLN A 363 4.91 6.46 10.48
N THR A 364 5.58 6.19 11.59
CA THR A 364 5.88 7.19 12.64
C THR A 364 7.10 8.05 12.32
N GLY A 365 7.92 7.63 11.37
CA GLY A 365 9.07 8.38 10.90
C GLY A 365 8.71 9.64 10.12
N SER A 366 9.69 10.52 9.99
CA SER A 366 9.57 11.75 9.20
C SER A 366 9.35 11.50 7.70
N GLY A 367 9.78 10.32 7.21
CA GLY A 367 9.62 9.91 5.81
C GLY A 367 8.16 9.82 5.36
N CYS A 368 7.30 9.19 6.15
CA CYS A 368 5.88 9.08 5.82
C CYS A 368 5.16 10.43 5.91
N SER A 369 5.52 11.25 6.90
CA SER A 369 5.02 12.62 7.02
C SER A 369 5.38 13.49 5.79
N ALA A 370 6.62 13.38 5.30
CA ALA A 370 7.06 14.07 4.09
C ALA A 370 6.35 13.54 2.83
N ALA A 371 6.20 12.22 2.70
CA ALA A 371 5.46 11.59 1.60
C ALA A 371 3.99 12.06 1.58
N GLY A 372 3.33 12.06 2.74
CA GLY A 372 1.97 12.56 2.93
C GLY A 372 1.81 14.03 2.55
N PHE A 373 2.75 14.87 2.96
CA PHE A 373 2.79 16.28 2.54
C PHE A 373 2.89 16.41 1.02
N PHE A 374 3.85 15.72 0.37
CA PHE A 374 4.04 15.82 -1.07
C PHE A 374 2.84 15.33 -1.87
N THR A 375 2.19 14.23 -1.47
CA THR A 375 1.02 13.71 -2.21
C THR A 375 -0.19 14.65 -2.12
N VAL A 376 -0.50 15.19 -0.92
CA VAL A 376 -1.62 16.13 -0.75
C VAL A 376 -1.32 17.46 -1.44
N PHE A 377 -0.12 18.01 -1.24
CA PHE A 377 0.27 19.28 -1.87
C PHE A 377 0.25 19.18 -3.41
N ALA A 378 0.83 18.12 -3.97
CA ALA A 378 0.91 17.94 -5.41
C ALA A 378 -0.47 17.71 -6.05
N SER A 379 -1.31 16.88 -5.43
CA SER A 379 -2.66 16.59 -5.93
C SER A 379 -3.56 17.83 -5.91
N GLU A 380 -3.63 18.54 -4.78
CA GLU A 380 -4.47 19.73 -4.64
C GLU A 380 -4.01 20.88 -5.56
N LEU A 381 -2.70 21.10 -5.66
CA LEU A 381 -2.16 22.11 -6.57
C LEU A 381 -2.43 21.75 -8.05
N SER A 382 -2.35 20.46 -8.40
CA SER A 382 -2.63 19.97 -9.75
C SER A 382 -4.10 20.17 -10.12
N VAL A 383 -5.04 19.76 -9.26
CA VAL A 383 -6.50 19.94 -9.46
C VAL A 383 -6.88 21.42 -9.55
N TYR A 384 -6.35 22.25 -8.66
CA TYR A 384 -6.58 23.69 -8.71
C TYR A 384 -6.05 24.30 -10.02
N THR A 385 -4.81 23.98 -10.40
CA THR A 385 -4.20 24.50 -11.63
C THR A 385 -4.97 24.05 -12.86
N LEU A 386 -5.39 22.77 -12.91
CA LEU A 386 -6.20 22.24 -13.99
C LEU A 386 -7.52 23.01 -14.10
N THR A 387 -8.22 23.24 -12.99
CA THR A 387 -9.45 24.05 -12.95
C THR A 387 -9.22 25.45 -13.52
N VAL A 388 -8.14 26.13 -13.13
CA VAL A 388 -7.79 27.45 -13.66
C VAL A 388 -7.47 27.41 -15.16
N ILE A 389 -6.76 26.36 -15.64
CA ILE A 389 -6.52 26.15 -17.08
C ILE A 389 -7.86 26.03 -17.82
N THR A 390 -8.81 25.24 -17.29
CA THR A 390 -10.11 25.07 -17.96
C THR A 390 -10.92 26.35 -18.02
N LEU A 391 -10.93 27.13 -16.94
CA LEU A 391 -11.61 28.42 -16.87
C LEU A 391 -10.96 29.43 -17.81
N GLU A 392 -9.63 29.49 -17.87
CA GLU A 392 -8.89 30.33 -18.82
C GLU A 392 -9.27 29.97 -20.25
N ARG A 393 -9.29 28.67 -20.60
CA ARG A 393 -9.65 28.22 -21.95
C ARG A 393 -11.09 28.53 -22.29
N TRP A 394 -12.02 28.26 -21.38
CA TRP A 394 -13.43 28.58 -21.58
C TRP A 394 -13.63 30.08 -21.79
N HIS A 395 -13.01 30.92 -20.94
CA HIS A 395 -13.07 32.36 -21.06
C HIS A 395 -12.49 32.85 -22.39
N THR A 396 -11.28 32.40 -22.76
CA THR A 396 -10.62 32.83 -24.00
C THR A 396 -11.39 32.40 -25.26
N ILE A 397 -12.01 31.20 -25.27
CA ILE A 397 -12.80 30.72 -26.41
C ILE A 397 -14.14 31.46 -26.51
N THR A 398 -14.84 31.62 -25.38
CA THR A 398 -16.18 32.26 -25.36
C THR A 398 -16.11 33.75 -25.66
N TYR A 399 -15.05 34.43 -25.18
CA TYR A 399 -14.87 35.87 -25.34
C TYR A 399 -13.79 36.23 -26.38
N ALA A 400 -13.48 35.34 -27.31
CA ALA A 400 -12.46 35.53 -28.35
C ALA A 400 -12.65 36.82 -29.18
N MET A 401 -13.89 37.36 -29.23
CA MET A 401 -14.30 38.53 -30.00
C MET A 401 -14.29 39.87 -29.22
N GLN A 402 -13.96 39.88 -27.92
CA GLN A 402 -13.89 41.11 -27.10
C GLN A 402 -12.44 41.35 -26.61
N LEU A 403 -11.73 42.27 -27.26
CA LEU A 403 -10.30 42.51 -27.05
C LEU A 403 -9.97 43.02 -25.62
N ASP A 404 -10.92 43.68 -24.94
CA ASP A 404 -10.74 44.34 -23.63
C ASP A 404 -10.90 43.42 -22.41
N ARG A 405 -11.40 42.18 -22.58
CA ARG A 405 -11.67 41.25 -21.46
C ARG A 405 -10.62 40.15 -21.27
N LYS A 406 -9.48 40.18 -21.96
CA LYS A 406 -8.47 39.13 -21.86
C LYS A 406 -7.88 39.01 -20.45
N LEU A 407 -7.79 37.77 -19.95
CA LEU A 407 -7.15 37.43 -18.68
C LEU A 407 -5.66 37.82 -18.76
N ARG A 408 -5.29 38.89 -18.04
CA ARG A 408 -3.89 39.37 -17.98
C ARG A 408 -3.08 38.51 -17.02
N LEU A 409 -1.77 38.37 -17.31
CA LEU A 409 -0.83 37.59 -16.49
C LEU A 409 -0.83 37.98 -15.00
N ARG A 410 -1.00 39.28 -14.68
CA ARG A 410 -1.09 39.76 -13.29
C ARG A 410 -2.23 39.08 -12.51
N HIS A 411 -3.41 38.92 -13.13
CA HIS A 411 -4.54 38.25 -12.49
C HIS A 411 -4.27 36.76 -12.33
N ALA A 412 -3.68 36.11 -13.33
CA ALA A 412 -3.33 34.70 -13.27
C ALA A 412 -2.31 34.41 -12.15
N ILE A 413 -1.32 35.29 -11.95
CA ILE A 413 -0.37 35.18 -10.84
C ILE A 413 -1.08 35.25 -9.48
N LEU A 414 -1.98 36.23 -9.30
CA LEU A 414 -2.75 36.37 -8.05
C LEU A 414 -3.64 35.15 -7.78
N ILE A 415 -4.34 34.64 -8.80
CA ILE A 415 -5.19 33.44 -8.70
C ILE A 415 -4.34 32.21 -8.33
N MET A 416 -3.16 32.05 -8.94
CA MET A 416 -2.26 30.95 -8.61
C MET A 416 -1.67 31.08 -7.21
N LEU A 417 -1.29 32.29 -6.78
CA LEU A 417 -0.80 32.51 -5.41
C LEU A 417 -1.81 32.01 -4.36
N GLY A 418 -3.11 32.28 -4.59
CA GLY A 418 -4.19 31.74 -3.75
C GLY A 418 -4.22 30.20 -3.73
N GLY A 419 -4.09 29.56 -4.89
CA GLY A 419 -4.03 28.10 -5.01
C GLY A 419 -2.81 27.47 -4.32
N TRP A 420 -1.65 28.13 -4.40
CA TRP A 420 -0.44 27.72 -3.69
C TRP A 420 -0.61 27.78 -2.18
N ILE A 421 -1.12 28.91 -1.66
CA ILE A 421 -1.40 29.06 -0.22
C ILE A 421 -2.40 28.00 0.24
N PHE A 422 -3.49 27.81 -0.51
CA PHE A 422 -4.49 26.80 -0.21
C PHE A 422 -3.89 25.38 -0.13
N SER A 423 -3.15 24.98 -1.17
CA SER A 423 -2.56 23.62 -1.24
C SER A 423 -1.54 23.38 -0.12
N LEU A 424 -0.74 24.42 0.22
CA LEU A 424 0.18 24.36 1.34
C LEU A 424 -0.54 24.21 2.67
N VAL A 425 -1.60 25.00 2.90
CA VAL A 425 -2.38 24.92 4.15
C VAL A 425 -2.97 23.52 4.31
N ILE A 426 -3.65 23.00 3.29
CA ILE A 426 -4.28 21.67 3.36
C ILE A 426 -3.24 20.56 3.59
N ALA A 427 -2.10 20.59 2.90
CA ALA A 427 -1.04 19.60 3.10
C ALA A 427 -0.37 19.67 4.48
N MET A 428 -0.36 20.85 5.13
CA MET A 428 0.19 21.04 6.47
C MET A 428 -0.77 20.64 7.60
N LEU A 429 -2.09 20.65 7.38
CA LEU A 429 -3.08 20.36 8.43
C LEU A 429 -2.88 18.99 9.13
N PRO A 430 -2.58 17.89 8.42
CA PRO A 430 -2.29 16.61 9.08
C PRO A 430 -0.96 16.58 9.82
N LEU A 431 -0.01 17.48 9.52
CA LEU A 431 1.26 17.59 10.25
C LEU A 431 1.11 18.32 11.59
N VAL A 432 0.10 19.19 11.71
CA VAL A 432 -0.21 19.93 12.95
C VAL A 432 -1.28 19.23 13.81
N GLY A 433 -1.67 17.99 13.46
CA GLY A 433 -2.54 17.14 14.28
C GLY A 433 -4.05 17.24 13.99
N VAL A 434 -4.47 17.84 12.86
CA VAL A 434 -5.90 17.85 12.45
C VAL A 434 -6.33 16.50 11.87
N SER A 435 -5.40 15.79 11.24
CA SER A 435 -5.53 14.42 10.72
C SER A 435 -4.16 13.74 10.83
N ASN A 436 -4.01 12.52 10.33
CA ASN A 436 -2.76 11.76 10.39
C ASN A 436 -2.43 11.09 9.05
N TYR A 437 -1.17 11.20 8.62
CA TYR A 437 -0.64 10.44 7.47
C TYR A 437 -0.18 9.01 7.84
N ILE A 438 -0.07 8.73 9.13
CA ILE A 438 0.58 7.53 9.70
C ILE A 438 -0.29 6.26 9.51
N LYS A 439 -1.61 6.41 9.38
CA LYS A 439 -2.57 5.29 9.44
C LYS A 439 -2.40 4.28 8.30
N VAL A 440 -2.05 4.72 7.09
CA VAL A 440 -1.92 3.84 5.91
C VAL A 440 -0.48 3.81 5.40
N SER A 441 -0.03 2.67 4.88
CA SER A 441 1.36 2.45 4.45
C SER A 441 1.84 3.40 3.33
N ILE A 442 0.89 3.92 2.54
CA ILE A 442 1.10 4.84 1.42
C ILE A 442 1.05 6.32 1.87
N CYS A 443 0.87 6.58 3.17
CA CYS A 443 0.94 7.91 3.79
C CYS A 443 -0.16 8.90 3.36
N LEU A 444 -1.37 8.40 3.10
CA LEU A 444 -2.54 9.22 2.79
C LEU A 444 -3.33 9.54 4.07
N PRO A 445 -3.97 10.72 4.14
CA PRO A 445 -4.80 11.07 5.28
C PRO A 445 -6.13 10.31 5.20
N MET A 446 -6.16 9.11 5.78
CA MET A 446 -7.33 8.22 5.78
C MET A 446 -7.84 7.93 7.20
N ASP A 447 -7.47 8.78 8.16
CA ASP A 447 -7.86 8.63 9.56
C ASP A 447 -9.34 8.97 9.77
N ILE A 448 -10.14 7.98 10.18
CA ILE A 448 -11.58 8.09 10.44
C ILE A 448 -11.94 7.90 11.92
N GLU A 449 -10.96 7.79 12.82
CA GLU A 449 -11.23 7.53 14.24
C GLU A 449 -11.80 8.76 14.95
N THR A 450 -11.38 9.96 14.54
CA THR A 450 -11.85 11.21 15.14
C THR A 450 -12.82 11.95 14.21
N PRO A 451 -13.82 12.66 14.76
CA PRO A 451 -14.75 13.45 13.95
C PRO A 451 -14.03 14.58 13.21
N LEU A 452 -12.93 15.12 13.76
CA LEU A 452 -12.13 16.17 13.14
C LEU A 452 -11.38 15.65 11.90
N SER A 453 -10.71 14.49 12.02
CA SER A 453 -10.00 13.86 10.90
C SER A 453 -10.96 13.42 9.79
N GLN A 454 -12.13 12.88 10.18
CA GLN A 454 -13.19 12.54 9.23
C GLN A 454 -13.72 13.79 8.49
N ALA A 455 -13.95 14.90 9.20
CA ALA A 455 -14.39 16.15 8.58
C ALA A 455 -13.36 16.71 7.59
N TYR A 456 -12.06 16.63 7.92
CA TYR A 456 -10.97 17.02 7.01
C TYR A 456 -10.99 16.22 5.71
N ILE A 457 -11.12 14.89 5.79
CA ILE A 457 -11.19 14.02 4.61
C ILE A 457 -12.40 14.39 3.76
N ILE A 458 -13.59 14.48 4.38
CA ILE A 458 -14.82 14.85 3.68
C ILE A 458 -14.68 16.21 2.99
N PHE A 459 -14.06 17.19 3.66
CA PHE A 459 -13.83 18.51 3.10
C PHE A 459 -13.00 18.46 1.82
N ILE A 460 -11.87 17.75 1.82
CA ILE A 460 -11.03 17.54 0.62
C ILE A 460 -11.82 16.85 -0.49
N LEU A 461 -12.57 15.79 -0.15
CA LEU A 461 -13.36 15.05 -1.13
C LEU A 461 -14.43 15.93 -1.79
N VAL A 462 -15.14 16.74 -1.00
CA VAL A 462 -16.15 17.67 -1.50
C VAL A 462 -15.52 18.72 -2.41
N LEU A 463 -14.37 19.28 -2.05
CA LEU A 463 -13.66 20.23 -2.90
C LEU A 463 -13.26 19.63 -4.26
N ASN A 464 -12.73 18.40 -4.24
CA ASN A 464 -12.37 17.69 -5.46
C ASN A 464 -13.58 17.39 -6.35
N VAL A 465 -14.74 17.04 -5.75
CA VAL A 465 -16.00 16.86 -6.48
C VAL A 465 -16.50 18.19 -7.07
N ILE A 466 -16.40 19.29 -6.34
CA ILE A 466 -16.79 20.62 -6.83
C ILE A 466 -15.90 21.03 -8.01
N ALA A 467 -14.57 20.86 -7.89
CA ALA A 467 -13.64 21.13 -8.97
C ALA A 467 -13.98 20.31 -10.23
N PHE A 468 -14.28 19.02 -10.05
CA PHE A 468 -14.73 18.15 -11.12
C PHE A 468 -16.01 18.66 -11.82
N ILE A 469 -17.03 19.08 -11.06
CA ILE A 469 -18.27 19.64 -11.62
C ILE A 469 -17.99 20.92 -12.42
N ILE A 470 -17.15 21.83 -11.90
CA ILE A 470 -16.76 23.07 -12.58
C ILE A 470 -16.08 22.75 -13.92
N ILE A 471 -15.12 21.83 -13.90
CA ILE A 471 -14.40 21.36 -15.08
C ILE A 471 -15.38 20.82 -16.12
N CYS A 472 -16.30 19.91 -15.73
CA CYS A 472 -17.33 19.36 -16.62
C CYS A 472 -18.23 20.45 -17.22
N ALA A 473 -18.71 21.39 -16.41
CA ALA A 473 -19.58 22.48 -16.86
C ALA A 473 -18.86 23.39 -17.88
N CYS A 474 -17.60 23.76 -17.60
CA CYS A 474 -16.78 24.57 -18.51
C CYS A 474 -16.59 23.86 -19.85
N TYR A 475 -16.38 22.53 -19.85
CA TYR A 475 -16.23 21.79 -21.10
C TYR A 475 -17.50 21.66 -21.91
N ILE A 476 -18.65 21.43 -21.27
CA ILE A 476 -19.93 21.43 -21.98
C ILE A 476 -20.12 22.78 -22.68
N LYS A 477 -19.81 23.89 -22.00
CA LYS A 477 -19.87 25.23 -22.59
C LYS A 477 -18.88 25.43 -23.73
N ILE A 478 -17.64 24.97 -23.59
CA ILE A 478 -16.63 25.00 -24.67
C ILE A 478 -17.10 24.18 -25.88
N TYR A 479 -17.61 22.97 -25.66
CA TYR A 479 -18.08 22.07 -26.72
C TYR A 479 -19.22 22.70 -27.52
N ILE A 480 -20.21 23.27 -26.83
CA ILE A 480 -21.32 24.00 -27.45
C ILE A 480 -20.80 25.21 -28.24
N ALA A 481 -19.89 25.99 -27.65
CA ALA A 481 -19.30 27.17 -28.31
C ALA A 481 -18.53 26.81 -29.60
N VAL A 482 -17.86 25.64 -29.62
CA VAL A 482 -17.13 25.16 -30.80
C VAL A 482 -18.05 24.57 -31.86
N GLN A 483 -19.22 24.02 -31.48
CA GLN A 483 -20.21 23.51 -32.43
C GLN A 483 -21.08 24.59 -33.07
N ASN A 484 -21.19 25.78 -32.45
CA ASN A 484 -21.98 26.88 -33.01
C ASN A 484 -21.29 27.52 -34.23
N PRO A 485 -21.85 27.43 -35.45
CA PRO A 485 -21.21 27.91 -36.67
C PRO A 485 -21.18 29.44 -36.81
N GLU A 486 -22.05 30.20 -36.13
CA GLU A 486 -22.09 31.68 -36.18
C GLU A 486 -20.97 32.35 -35.36
N LEU A 487 -20.36 31.62 -34.41
CA LEU A 487 -19.24 32.06 -33.57
C LEU A 487 -17.93 31.33 -33.93
N ALA A 488 -17.93 30.47 -34.95
CA ALA A 488 -16.83 29.58 -35.26
C ALA A 488 -15.61 30.36 -35.81
N PRO A 489 -14.47 30.35 -35.11
CA PRO A 489 -13.23 30.82 -35.69
C PRO A 489 -12.74 29.77 -36.70
N THR A 490 -12.10 30.25 -37.78
CA THR A 490 -11.53 29.53 -38.94
C THR A 490 -11.20 28.05 -38.69
N ASN A 491 -11.34 27.15 -39.70
CA ASN A 491 -11.00 25.70 -39.69
C ASN A 491 -9.70 25.24 -38.96
N LYS A 492 -8.77 26.15 -38.62
CA LYS A 492 -7.59 25.90 -37.79
C LYS A 492 -7.92 25.78 -36.29
N ASP A 493 -8.95 26.47 -35.82
CA ASP A 493 -9.32 26.59 -34.41
C ASP A 493 -10.18 25.40 -33.92
N THR A 494 -11.01 24.81 -34.79
CA THR A 494 -11.71 23.53 -34.52
C THR A 494 -10.73 22.37 -34.34
N LYS A 495 -9.64 22.33 -35.13
CA LYS A 495 -8.54 21.35 -34.96
C LYS A 495 -7.73 21.60 -33.68
N LEU A 496 -7.71 22.83 -33.16
CA LEU A 496 -7.04 23.18 -31.91
C LEU A 496 -7.92 22.80 -30.70
N ALA A 497 -9.22 23.08 -30.77
CA ALA A 497 -10.21 22.71 -29.75
C ALA A 497 -10.35 21.19 -29.55
N LYS A 498 -10.37 20.40 -30.64
CA LYS A 498 -10.41 18.93 -30.56
C LYS A 498 -9.18 18.32 -29.89
N LYS A 499 -8.01 18.99 -30.00
CA LYS A 499 -6.76 18.59 -29.34
C LYS A 499 -6.75 18.94 -27.86
N MET A 500 -7.36 20.08 -27.50
CA MET A 500 -7.59 20.42 -26.10
C MET A 500 -8.54 19.39 -25.48
N ALA A 501 -9.65 19.03 -26.15
CA ALA A 501 -10.60 18.03 -25.65
C ALA A 501 -9.99 16.64 -25.36
N VAL A 502 -8.97 16.20 -26.10
CA VAL A 502 -8.26 14.92 -25.85
C VAL A 502 -7.33 15.00 -24.64
N LEU A 503 -6.59 16.11 -24.49
CA LEU A 503 -5.78 16.40 -23.30
C LEU A 503 -6.64 16.43 -22.03
N ILE A 504 -7.91 16.79 -22.19
CA ILE A 504 -8.89 16.95 -21.13
C ILE A 504 -9.63 15.64 -20.80
N PHE A 505 -9.93 14.83 -21.81
CA PHE A 505 -10.57 13.51 -21.63
C PHE A 505 -9.65 12.51 -20.94
N THR A 506 -8.34 12.66 -21.15
CA THR A 506 -7.32 11.87 -20.46
C THR A 506 -7.31 12.20 -18.96
N ASP A 507 -7.33 13.49 -18.59
CA ASP A 507 -7.47 13.93 -17.19
C ASP A 507 -8.78 13.45 -16.54
N PHE A 508 -9.91 13.50 -17.27
CA PHE A 508 -11.22 12.99 -16.82
C PHE A 508 -11.20 11.49 -16.50
N THR A 509 -10.58 10.69 -17.38
CA THR A 509 -10.51 9.23 -17.22
C THR A 509 -9.63 8.84 -16.02
N CYS A 510 -8.65 9.68 -15.67
CA CYS A 510 -7.80 9.49 -14.51
C CYS A 510 -8.49 9.89 -13.19
N MET A 511 -9.32 10.95 -13.20
CA MET A 511 -9.97 11.50 -11.99
C MET A 511 -11.29 10.82 -11.61
N ALA A 512 -12.02 10.23 -12.57
CA ALA A 512 -13.33 9.64 -12.33
C ALA A 512 -13.32 8.42 -11.37
N PRO A 513 -12.37 7.46 -11.49
CA PRO A 513 -12.32 6.32 -10.56
C PRO A 513 -12.03 6.76 -9.12
N ILE A 514 -11.10 7.71 -8.94
CA ILE A 514 -10.70 8.24 -7.64
C ILE A 514 -11.90 8.89 -6.94
N SER A 515 -12.62 9.74 -7.66
CA SER A 515 -13.81 10.42 -7.15
C SER A 515 -14.93 9.45 -6.78
N PHE A 516 -15.15 8.41 -7.59
CA PHE A 516 -16.17 7.38 -7.34
C PHE A 516 -15.89 6.58 -6.05
N PHE A 517 -14.65 6.14 -5.83
CA PHE A 517 -14.30 5.39 -4.63
C PHE A 517 -14.24 6.26 -3.38
N ALA A 518 -13.79 7.50 -3.52
CA ALA A 518 -13.83 8.47 -2.44
C ALA A 518 -15.25 8.74 -1.93
N ILE A 519 -16.21 8.89 -2.85
CA ILE A 519 -17.64 9.05 -2.52
C ILE A 519 -18.17 7.77 -1.84
N SER A 520 -17.84 6.59 -2.35
CA SER A 520 -18.28 5.31 -1.78
C SER A 520 -17.78 5.12 -0.34
N ALA A 521 -16.53 5.51 -0.07
CA ALA A 521 -15.95 5.50 1.28
C ALA A 521 -16.64 6.52 2.20
N ALA A 522 -16.97 7.71 1.72
CA ALA A 522 -17.68 8.74 2.50
C ALA A 522 -19.07 8.27 2.96
N PHE A 523 -19.76 7.44 2.16
CA PHE A 523 -21.05 6.83 2.51
C PHE A 523 -20.93 5.60 3.43
N LYS A 524 -19.74 5.27 3.94
CA LYS A 524 -19.47 4.07 4.76
C LYS A 524 -19.83 2.75 4.05
N VAL A 525 -19.81 2.74 2.72
CA VAL A 525 -19.98 1.54 1.90
C VAL A 525 -18.70 1.30 1.09
N PRO A 526 -17.62 0.80 1.72
CA PRO A 526 -16.39 0.48 0.99
C PRO A 526 -16.66 -0.69 0.04
N LEU A 527 -16.90 -0.38 -1.25
CA LEU A 527 -17.16 -1.36 -2.30
C LEU A 527 -15.91 -2.17 -2.70
N ILE A 528 -14.73 -1.80 -2.20
CA ILE A 528 -13.43 -2.43 -2.48
C ILE A 528 -12.66 -2.61 -1.18
N THR A 529 -12.02 -3.77 -1.00
CA THR A 529 -11.12 -4.05 0.13
C THR A 529 -9.86 -3.18 0.07
N VAL A 530 -9.30 -2.80 1.23
CA VAL A 530 -8.11 -1.93 1.33
C VAL A 530 -6.97 -2.41 0.40
N THR A 531 -6.72 -3.72 0.32
CA THR A 531 -5.73 -4.33 -0.57
C THR A 531 -5.98 -4.07 -2.07
N ASN A 532 -7.23 -4.17 -2.53
CA ASN A 532 -7.59 -3.95 -3.94
C ASN A 532 -7.64 -2.46 -4.32
N SER A 533 -7.84 -1.56 -3.34
CA SER A 533 -7.77 -0.11 -3.55
C SER A 533 -6.37 0.39 -3.92
N LYS A 534 -5.30 -0.34 -3.53
CA LYS A 534 -3.90 -0.05 -3.90
C LYS A 534 -3.72 -0.03 -5.42
N ILE A 535 -4.40 -0.92 -6.14
CA ILE A 535 -4.34 -1.00 -7.62
C ILE A 535 -4.82 0.32 -8.24
N LEU A 536 -5.94 0.86 -7.74
CA LEU A 536 -6.51 2.11 -8.24
C LEU A 536 -5.60 3.31 -7.95
N LEU A 537 -4.98 3.31 -6.76
CA LEU A 537 -4.14 4.38 -6.29
C LEU A 537 -2.75 4.40 -6.93
N VAL A 538 -2.26 3.27 -7.44
CA VAL A 538 -0.99 3.18 -8.17
C VAL A 538 -1.18 3.37 -9.68
N LEU A 539 -2.31 2.92 -10.23
CA LEU A 539 -2.60 3.04 -11.65
C LEU A 539 -3.26 4.36 -12.02
N PHE A 540 -4.37 4.73 -11.40
CA PHE A 540 -5.17 5.86 -11.91
C PHE A 540 -4.76 7.20 -11.29
N TYR A 541 -4.42 7.20 -10.00
CA TYR A 541 -4.00 8.40 -9.26
C TYR A 541 -2.80 9.12 -9.90
N PRO A 542 -1.72 8.43 -10.35
CA PRO A 542 -0.54 9.12 -10.85
C PRO A 542 -0.39 9.13 -12.38
N VAL A 543 -1.25 8.42 -13.13
CA VAL A 543 -1.19 8.37 -14.60
C VAL A 543 -1.46 9.73 -15.23
N ASN A 544 -2.29 10.57 -14.59
CA ASN A 544 -2.53 11.93 -15.03
C ASN A 544 -1.21 12.74 -15.13
N SER A 545 -0.43 12.74 -14.06
CA SER A 545 0.85 13.45 -13.97
C SER A 545 1.91 12.90 -14.93
N CYS A 546 1.87 11.61 -15.24
CA CYS A 546 2.77 10.99 -16.22
C CYS A 546 2.38 11.33 -17.68
N ALA A 547 1.09 11.43 -17.99
CA ALA A 547 0.61 11.66 -19.35
C ALA A 547 0.82 13.11 -19.81
N ASN A 548 0.73 14.09 -18.90
CA ASN A 548 0.78 15.52 -19.19
C ASN A 548 1.94 15.97 -20.09
N PRO A 549 3.22 15.62 -19.81
CA PRO A 549 4.34 15.95 -20.69
C PRO A 549 4.19 15.44 -22.14
N PHE A 550 3.69 14.22 -22.30
CA PHE A 550 3.47 13.63 -23.62
C PHE A 550 2.32 14.32 -24.34
N LEU A 551 1.25 14.67 -23.63
CA LEU A 551 0.12 15.42 -24.19
C LEU A 551 0.57 16.82 -24.67
N TYR A 552 1.44 17.52 -23.93
CA TYR A 552 2.03 18.77 -24.39
C TYR A 552 2.93 18.60 -25.61
N ALA A 553 3.80 17.58 -25.60
CA ALA A 553 4.66 17.25 -26.72
C ALA A 553 3.85 16.88 -27.97
N ILE A 554 2.72 16.19 -27.83
CA ILE A 554 1.92 15.75 -28.96
C ILE A 554 0.99 16.86 -29.47
N PHE A 555 0.37 17.65 -28.60
CA PHE A 555 -0.69 18.56 -29.01
C PHE A 555 -0.26 20.03 -29.15
N THR A 556 0.86 20.44 -28.56
CA THR A 556 1.31 21.84 -28.55
C THR A 556 2.45 22.10 -29.53
N LYS A 557 2.13 22.62 -30.72
CA LYS A 557 3.13 22.95 -31.77
C LYS A 557 4.22 23.92 -31.30
N ALA A 558 3.85 24.92 -30.47
CA ALA A 558 4.80 25.87 -29.91
C ALA A 558 5.82 25.17 -28.99
N PHE A 559 5.37 24.22 -28.18
CA PHE A 559 6.24 23.41 -27.32
C PHE A 559 7.17 22.52 -28.13
N ARG A 560 6.66 21.82 -29.16
CA ARG A 560 7.49 21.03 -30.09
C ARG A 560 8.60 21.86 -30.72
N ARG A 561 8.26 23.06 -31.19
CA ARG A 561 9.23 24.00 -31.79
C ARG A 561 10.33 24.35 -30.79
N ASP A 562 9.95 24.76 -29.59
CA ASP A 562 10.89 25.21 -28.56
C ASP A 562 11.76 24.02 -28.07
N PHE A 563 11.21 22.81 -27.99
CA PHE A 563 11.94 21.55 -27.74
C PHE A 563 13.00 21.27 -28.81
N PHE A 564 12.64 21.29 -30.10
CA PHE A 564 13.60 21.02 -31.18
C PHE A 564 14.68 22.11 -31.29
N LEU A 565 14.34 23.39 -31.07
CA LEU A 565 15.31 24.49 -31.03
C LEU A 565 16.31 24.30 -29.88
N LEU A 566 15.85 23.89 -28.70
CA LEU A 566 16.70 23.61 -27.56
C LEU A 566 17.60 22.38 -27.79
N MET A 567 17.04 21.29 -28.32
CA MET A 567 17.80 20.08 -28.69
C MET A 567 18.91 20.38 -29.71
N SER A 568 18.68 21.32 -30.62
CA SER A 568 19.70 21.77 -31.58
C SER A 568 20.90 22.47 -30.92
N ARG A 569 20.68 23.18 -29.80
CA ARG A 569 21.76 23.78 -28.99
C ARG A 569 22.65 22.72 -28.32
N PHE A 570 22.10 21.54 -28.01
CA PHE A 570 22.85 20.40 -27.47
C PHE A 570 23.37 19.44 -28.57
N GLY A 571 23.28 19.82 -29.84
CA GLY A 571 23.85 19.07 -30.96
C GLY A 571 22.96 17.97 -31.57
N CYS A 572 21.76 17.71 -31.01
CA CYS A 572 20.81 16.71 -31.51
C CYS A 572 19.67 17.36 -32.33
N CYS A 573 19.08 16.62 -33.28
CA CYS A 573 17.91 17.07 -34.07
C CYS A 573 18.07 18.40 -34.84
N LYS A 574 19.29 18.73 -35.30
CA LYS A 574 19.59 19.98 -36.04
C LYS A 574 18.69 20.19 -37.27
N THR A 575 18.41 19.13 -38.02
CA THR A 575 17.57 19.19 -39.25
C THR A 575 16.12 19.62 -38.98
N GLN A 576 15.53 19.19 -37.86
CA GLN A 576 14.16 19.60 -37.49
C GLN A 576 14.12 21.03 -36.94
N ALA A 577 15.15 21.46 -36.21
CA ALA A 577 15.25 22.84 -35.75
C ALA A 577 15.39 23.85 -36.91
N GLU A 578 16.15 23.49 -37.96
CA GLU A 578 16.26 24.30 -39.18
C GLU A 578 14.92 24.39 -39.93
N LEU A 579 14.14 23.31 -40.02
CA LEU A 579 12.79 23.36 -40.60
C LEU A 579 11.84 24.31 -39.85
N TYR A 580 11.96 24.39 -38.52
CA TYR A 580 11.20 25.35 -37.73
C TYR A 580 11.70 26.80 -37.88
N ARG A 581 13.00 27.02 -38.11
CA ARG A 581 13.57 28.34 -38.43
C ARG A 581 13.12 28.83 -39.82
N VAL A 582 13.14 27.96 -40.82
CA VAL A 582 12.73 28.28 -42.21
C VAL A 582 11.24 28.57 -42.35
N ASN A 583 10.38 27.87 -41.58
CA ASN A 583 8.93 28.15 -41.57
C ASN A 583 8.56 29.53 -40.98
N ASN A 584 9.37 30.07 -40.05
CA ASN A 584 9.21 31.45 -39.57
C ASN A 584 9.62 32.46 -40.66
N PHE A 585 10.66 32.15 -41.43
CA PHE A 585 11.18 33.03 -42.48
C PHE A 585 10.25 33.10 -43.70
N THR A 586 9.60 31.99 -44.06
CA THR A 586 8.59 31.93 -45.15
C THR A 586 7.31 32.68 -44.80
N ALA A 587 6.88 32.69 -43.54
CA ALA A 587 5.76 33.52 -43.08
C ALA A 587 6.08 35.03 -43.06
N TYR A 588 7.35 35.39 -42.83
CA TYR A 588 7.82 36.78 -42.91
C TYR A 588 7.93 37.26 -44.37
N THR A 589 8.47 36.43 -45.25
CA THR A 589 8.61 36.74 -46.69
C THR A 589 7.28 36.70 -47.46
N SER A 590 6.28 35.93 -47.02
CA SER A 590 4.94 35.98 -47.60
C SER A 590 4.19 37.29 -47.27
N ASN A 591 4.45 37.88 -46.09
CA ASN A 591 3.89 39.19 -45.72
C ASN A 591 4.62 40.34 -46.43
N LEU A 592 5.95 40.25 -46.61
CA LEU A 592 6.73 41.24 -47.37
C LEU A 592 6.46 41.20 -48.89
N LYS A 593 6.14 40.04 -49.47
CA LYS A 593 5.76 39.93 -50.89
C LYS A 593 4.38 40.52 -51.21
N MET A 594 3.53 40.75 -50.20
CA MET A 594 2.21 41.34 -50.41
C MET A 594 2.28 42.88 -50.52
N ASP A 595 3.31 43.51 -49.95
CA ASP A 595 3.54 44.97 -50.03
C ASP A 595 4.41 45.41 -51.23
N SER A 596 5.09 44.50 -51.91
CA SER A 596 6.03 44.85 -53.00
C SER A 596 5.48 44.69 -54.42
N LEU A 597 4.16 44.53 -54.61
CA LEU A 597 3.56 44.39 -55.95
C LEU A 597 3.26 45.74 -56.63
N TYR A 598 4.10 46.75 -56.42
CA TYR A 598 4.17 47.96 -57.27
C TYR A 598 5.62 48.44 -57.33
N THR A 599 6.37 47.95 -58.32
CA THR A 599 7.33 48.68 -59.19
C THR A 599 8.24 47.69 -59.94
N GLY A 600 8.50 48.00 -61.21
CA GLY A 600 9.12 47.13 -62.21
C GLY A 600 10.64 46.90 -62.08
N PRO A 601 11.26 46.19 -63.05
CA PRO A 601 12.44 45.35 -62.81
C PRO A 601 13.76 46.06 -63.10
N LYS A 602 14.85 45.68 -62.40
CA LYS A 602 16.23 45.74 -62.91
C LYS A 602 17.26 44.91 -62.10
N LYS A 603 17.93 44.02 -62.85
CA LYS A 603 19.32 43.48 -62.80
C LYS A 603 19.99 43.01 -61.50
N THR A 604 20.28 41.70 -61.50
CA THR A 604 21.46 40.94 -61.04
C THR A 604 22.58 41.65 -60.26
N SER A 605 22.88 41.13 -59.06
CA SER A 605 24.26 40.87 -58.59
C SER A 605 24.26 39.81 -57.48
N ARG A 606 25.30 38.96 -57.51
CA ARG A 606 25.60 37.88 -56.57
C ARG A 606 26.35 38.50 -55.37
N ALA A 607 25.78 38.42 -54.17
CA ALA A 607 26.46 38.81 -52.94
C ALA A 607 26.35 37.66 -51.92
N GLU A 608 27.49 37.16 -51.47
CA GLU A 608 27.63 36.25 -50.34
C GLU A 608 27.17 36.95 -49.06
N PHE A 609 26.25 36.33 -48.33
CA PHE A 609 25.78 36.83 -47.04
C PHE A 609 26.42 36.04 -45.90
N HIS A 610 27.29 36.71 -45.15
CA HIS A 610 27.69 36.32 -43.81
C HIS A 610 26.46 36.35 -42.88
N VAL A 611 26.23 35.26 -42.14
CA VAL A 611 25.13 35.09 -41.21
C VAL A 611 25.43 35.83 -39.90
N MET A 612 24.73 36.93 -39.63
CA MET A 612 24.50 37.43 -38.28
C MET A 612 23.05 37.13 -37.89
N ALA A 613 22.88 36.56 -36.69
CA ALA A 613 21.57 36.29 -36.10
C ALA A 613 20.85 37.62 -35.77
N PRO A 614 19.53 37.76 -36.04
CA PRO A 614 18.82 38.96 -35.64
C PRO A 614 18.43 38.90 -34.16
N ASP A 615 18.92 39.89 -33.41
CA ASP A 615 18.44 40.25 -32.08
C ASP A 615 17.01 40.80 -32.15
N CYS A 616 16.12 40.27 -31.29
CA CYS A 616 14.79 40.81 -31.09
C CYS A 616 14.81 41.91 -30.02
N GLN A 617 15.22 43.12 -30.41
CA GLN A 617 14.91 44.36 -29.68
C GLN A 617 14.40 45.40 -30.67
N GLN A 618 13.09 45.68 -30.62
CA GLN A 618 12.46 47.02 -30.69
C GLN A 618 10.98 46.91 -31.06
N LEU A 619 10.12 47.27 -30.11
CA LEU A 619 8.80 47.87 -30.34
C LEU A 619 8.47 48.66 -29.07
N ASN A 620 9.10 49.83 -28.96
CA ASN A 620 8.57 50.94 -28.18
C ASN A 620 7.92 51.87 -29.20
N ASP A 621 6.60 52.02 -29.10
CA ASP A 621 5.84 52.93 -29.95
C ASP A 621 6.15 54.40 -29.60
N HIS A 622 6.38 55.19 -30.64
CA HIS A 622 6.55 56.63 -30.60
C HIS A 622 5.19 57.33 -30.49
N GLU A 623 5.01 58.11 -29.43
CA GLU A 623 4.05 59.22 -29.37
C GLU A 623 4.75 60.46 -29.96
N LYS A 624 4.14 61.10 -30.97
CA LYS A 624 4.54 62.43 -31.48
C LYS A 624 3.31 63.34 -31.45
N PRO A 625 3.37 64.55 -30.85
CA PRO A 625 2.42 65.60 -31.15
C PRO A 625 2.86 66.39 -32.39
N ALA A 626 1.86 66.82 -33.17
CA ALA A 626 1.99 67.60 -34.39
C ALA A 626 2.38 69.07 -34.09
N SER A 627 3.32 69.59 -34.87
CA SER A 627 3.57 71.03 -35.04
C SER A 627 2.79 71.53 -36.25
N THR A 628 1.85 72.45 -36.03
CA THR A 628 1.27 73.30 -37.08
C THR A 628 2.09 74.58 -37.16
N GLY A 629 2.53 74.93 -38.38
CA GLY A 629 3.11 76.23 -38.69
C GLY A 629 2.08 77.10 -39.40
N SER A 630 1.77 78.25 -38.79
CA SER A 630 1.46 79.56 -39.40
C SER A 630 1.18 80.55 -38.28
#